data_AF-A0A962X5P8-F1
#
_entry.id   AF-A0A962X5P8-F1
#
_cell.length_a   1.000
_cell.length_b   1.000
_cell.length_c   1.000
_cell.angle_alpha   90.00
_cell.angle_beta   90.00
_cell.angle_gamma   90.00
#
_symmetry.space_group_name_H-M   'P 1'
#
loop_
_entity.id
_entity.type
_entity.pdbx_description
1 polymer ?
#
loop_
_entity_poly.entity_id
_entity_poly.type
_entity_poly.pdbx_seq_one_letter_code
_entity_poly.pdbx_strand_id
1 'polypeptide(L)' 'MSTAKTDTLTARIDPALKQAVRIAAALERRSLSNMLEVMICAYCRQHGLTIPEAPPNAKPHPQDALTA' A
#
# COMPACT_ATOMS: atom_id res chain seq x y z
N MET A 1 -1.58 8.27 17.88
CA MET A 1 -1.92 7.10 17.04
C MET A 1 -2.05 7.57 15.61
N SER A 2 -0.99 7.40 14.83
CA SER A 2 -0.83 7.93 13.47
C SER A 2 -1.90 7.34 12.55
N THR A 3 -2.72 8.18 11.93
CA THR A 3 -3.71 7.76 10.94
C THR A 3 -2.98 7.27 9.69
N ALA A 4 -2.77 5.96 9.59
CA ALA A 4 -2.29 5.36 8.35
C ALA A 4 -3.26 5.77 7.24
N LYS A 5 -2.80 6.60 6.29
CA LYS A 5 -3.59 7.04 5.13
C LYS A 5 -3.73 5.84 4.19
N THR A 6 -4.69 4.98 4.48
CA THR A 6 -5.09 3.89 3.58
C THR A 6 -6.02 4.46 2.52
N ASP A 7 -5.65 4.34 1.25
CA ASP A 7 -6.52 4.65 0.12
C ASP A 7 -7.18 3.36 -0.41
N THR A 8 -8.41 3.45 -0.91
CA THR A 8 -9.16 2.26 -1.34
C THR A 8 -8.95 2.00 -2.83
N LEU A 9 -8.25 0.91 -3.16
CA LEU A 9 -8.08 0.46 -4.53
C LEU A 9 -9.22 -0.49 -4.95
N THR A 10 -10.07 -0.04 -5.87
CA THR A 10 -11.08 -0.90 -6.52
C THR A 10 -10.62 -1.29 -7.91
N ALA A 11 -10.37 -2.59 -8.12
CA ALA A 11 -9.99 -3.14 -9.42
C ALA A 11 -11.00 -4.18 -9.90
N ARG A 12 -11.36 -4.14 -11.18
CA ARG A 12 -12.09 -5.23 -11.85
C ARG A 12 -11.06 -6.21 -12.39
N ILE A 13 -11.11 -7.44 -11.90
CA ILE A 13 -10.20 -8.52 -12.30
C ILE A 13 -11.03 -9.75 -12.65
N ASP A 14 -10.43 -10.64 -13.44
CA ASP A 14 -11.01 -11.93 -13.75
C ASP A 14 -11.26 -12.75 -12.45
N PRO A 15 -12.42 -13.43 -12.32
CA PRO A 15 -12.75 -14.20 -11.12
C PRO A 15 -11.74 -15.33 -10.84
N ALA A 16 -11.11 -15.92 -11.85
CA ALA A 16 -10.07 -16.92 -11.65
C ALA A 16 -8.80 -16.29 -11.06
N LEU A 17 -8.44 -15.08 -11.50
CA LEU A 17 -7.30 -14.35 -10.92
C LEU A 17 -7.56 -14.01 -9.45
N LYS A 18 -8.78 -13.56 -9.11
CA LYS A 18 -9.17 -13.32 -7.71
C LYS A 18 -9.00 -14.58 -6.85
N GLN A 19 -9.37 -15.75 -7.39
CA GLN A 19 -9.23 -17.01 -6.68
C GLN A 19 -7.75 -17.38 -6.47
N ALA A 20 -6.91 -17.19 -7.49
CA ALA A 20 -5.47 -17.43 -7.37
C ALA A 20 -4.84 -16.55 -6.27
N VAL A 21 -5.16 -15.25 -6.25
CA VAL A 21 -4.70 -14.34 -5.19
C VAL A 21 -5.21 -14.78 -3.81
N ARG A 22 -6.45 -15.27 -3.71
CA ARG A 22 -7.02 -15.77 -2.45
C ARG A 22 -6.28 -17.00 -1.93
N ILE A 23 -5.92 -17.93 -2.81
CA ILE A 23 -5.14 -19.12 -2.44
C ILE A 23 -3.76 -18.68 -1.94
N ALA A 24 -3.07 -17.80 -2.67
CA ALA A 24 -1.75 -17.30 -2.28
C ALA A 24 -1.80 -16.57 -0.93
N ALA A 25 -2.79 -15.69 -0.72
CA ALA A 25 -3.00 -14.99 0.54
C ALA A 25 -3.27 -15.94 1.72
N ALA A 26 -4.06 -17.01 1.49
CA ALA A 26 -4.35 -18.02 2.50
C ALA A 26 -3.11 -18.84 2.87
N LEU A 27 -2.26 -19.18 1.90
CA LEU A 27 -0.99 -19.89 2.14
C LEU A 27 -0.04 -19.06 3.01
N GLU A 28 0.03 -17.75 2.78
CA GLU A 28 0.91 -16.84 3.54
C GLU A 28 0.26 -16.29 4.83
N ARG A 29 -0.98 -16.68 5.14
CA ARG A 29 -1.77 -16.19 6.28
C ARG A 29 -1.91 -14.66 6.32
N ARG A 30 -2.07 -14.04 5.14
CA ARG A 30 -2.22 -12.58 4.97
C ARG A 30 -3.59 -12.28 4.36
N SER A 31 -4.06 -11.04 4.53
CA SER A 31 -5.26 -10.58 3.84
C SER A 31 -5.00 -10.43 2.33
N LEU A 32 -6.07 -10.45 1.53
CA LEU A 32 -5.98 -10.22 0.07
C LEU A 32 -5.28 -8.91 -0.27
N SER A 33 -5.57 -7.82 0.46
CA SER A 33 -4.95 -6.52 0.24
C SER A 33 -3.45 -6.55 0.51
N ASN A 34 -3.04 -7.18 1.61
CA ASN A 34 -1.62 -7.32 1.95
C ASN A 34 -0.88 -8.20 0.93
N MET A 35 -1.54 -9.25 0.43
CA MET A 35 -0.98 -10.08 -0.63
C MET A 35 -0.78 -9.29 -1.94
N LEU A 36 -1.73 -8.44 -2.31
CA LEU A 36 -1.59 -7.56 -3.47
C LEU A 36 -0.45 -6.56 -3.28
N GLU A 37 -0.30 -5.98 -2.08
CA GLU A 37 0.81 -5.07 -1.78
C GLU A 37 2.17 -5.77 -1.95
N VAL A 38 2.32 -6.99 -1.44
CA VAL A 38 3.54 -7.79 -1.61
C VAL A 38 3.81 -8.09 -3.08
N MET A 39 2.80 -8.51 -3.85
CA MET A 39 2.95 -8.78 -5.28
C MET A 39 3.38 -7.54 -6.06
N ILE A 40 2.75 -6.39 -5.80
CA ILE A 40 3.06 -5.12 -6.46
C ILE A 40 4.47 -4.66 -6.07
N CYS A 41 4.84 -4.75 -4.80
CA CYS A 41 6.19 -4.41 -4.34
C CYS A 41 7.25 -5.31 -4.97
N ALA A 42 7.00 -6.62 -5.05
CA ALA A 42 7.89 -7.57 -5.69
C ALA A 42 8.07 -7.26 -7.18
N TYR A 43 6.96 -7.00 -7.89
CA TYR A 43 6.99 -6.59 -9.30
C TYR A 43 7.80 -5.31 -9.50
N CYS A 44 7.53 -4.27 -8.70
CA CYS A 44 8.29 -3.01 -8.80
C CYS A 44 9.78 -3.21 -8.53
N ARG A 45 10.16 -3.98 -7.51
CA ARG A 45 11.56 -4.31 -7.23
C ARG A 45 12.23 -5.05 -8.38
N GLN A 46 11.55 -6.03 -8.97
CA GLN A 46 12.07 -6.78 -10.12
C GLN A 46 12.24 -5.92 -11.37
N HIS A 47 11.37 -4.94 -11.56
CA HIS A 47 11.39 -4.03 -12.70
C HIS A 47 12.17 -2.73 -12.46
N GLY A 48 12.81 -2.58 -11.29
CA GLY A 48 13.55 -1.35 -10.92
C GLY A 48 12.65 -0.12 -10.74
N LEU A 49 11.34 -0.32 -10.54
CA LEU A 49 10.40 0.76 -10.28
C LEU A 49 10.53 1.19 -8.82
N THR A 50 10.90 2.45 -8.59
CA THR A 50 10.87 3.05 -7.26
C THR A 50 9.41 3.29 -6.88
N ILE A 51 8.87 2.47 -5.97
CA ILE A 51 7.62 2.82 -5.29
C ILE A 51 7.98 3.97 -4.35
N PRO A 52 7.38 5.17 -4.50
CA PRO A 52 7.50 6.17 -3.46
C PRO A 52 6.89 5.56 -2.20
N GLU A 53 7.75 5.21 -1.25
CA GLU A 53 7.33 4.96 0.13
C GLU A 53 6.50 6.19 0.50
N ALA A 54 5.20 5.97 0.75
CA ALA A 54 4.27 7.07 0.97
C ALA A 54 4.95 8.07 1.90
N PRO A 55 5.14 9.34 1.50
CA PRO A 55 5.94 10.24 2.29
C PRO A 55 5.31 10.24 3.69
N PRO A 56 6.07 9.92 4.77
CA PRO A 56 5.63 10.31 6.10
C PRO A 56 5.37 11.79 5.94
N ASN A 57 4.11 12.21 6.07
CA ASN A 57 3.68 13.57 5.77
C ASN A 57 4.36 14.49 6.80
N ALA A 58 5.60 14.86 6.51
CA ALA A 58 6.19 16.13 6.85
C ALA A 58 5.31 17.17 6.17
N LYS A 59 4.29 17.60 6.90
CA LYS A 59 3.87 18.99 6.81
C LYS A 59 4.61 19.68 7.94
N PRO A 60 5.64 20.52 7.69
CA PRO A 60 6.00 21.55 8.64
C PRO A 60 4.73 22.38 8.82
N HIS A 61 4.17 22.35 10.02
CA HIS A 61 2.97 23.11 10.35
C HIS A 61 3.37 24.59 10.45
N PRO A 62 2.82 25.51 9.64
CA PRO A 62 3.10 26.92 9.80
C PRO A 62 2.21 27.49 10.91
N GLN A 63 2.49 27.16 12.17
CA GLN A 63 1.90 27.86 13.32
C GLN A 63 2.89 28.22 14.44
N ASP A 64 4.19 27.88 14.33
CA ASP A 64 5.21 28.29 15.30
C ASP A 64 5.86 29.65 14.98
N ALA A 65 5.15 30.53 14.27
CA ALA A 65 5.64 31.86 13.92
C ALA A 65 4.59 32.96 14.15
N LEU A 66 3.94 32.98 15.32
CA LEU A 66 3.50 34.23 15.97
C LEU A 66 2.96 33.95 17.38
N THR A 67 3.80 34.04 18.42
CA THR A 67 3.53 34.68 19.73
C THR A 67 4.79 34.55 20.59
N ALA A 68 5.70 35.50 20.43
CA ALA A 68 6.54 36.07 21.48
C ALA A 68 6.90 37.50 21.03
#